data_AF-A0A392WBL4-F1
#
_entry.id   AF-A0A392WBL4-F1
#
_cell.length_a   1.000
_cell.length_b   1.000
_cell.length_c   1.000
_cell.angle_alpha   90.00
_cell.angle_beta   90.00
_cell.angle_gamma   90.00
#
_symmetry.space_group_name_H-M   'P 1'
#
loop_
_entity.id
_entity.type
_entity.pdbx_description
1 polymer ?
#
loop_
_entity_poly.entity_id
_entity_poly.type
_entity_poly.pdbx_seq_one_letter_code
_entity_poly.pdbx_strand_id
1 'polypeptide(L)' 'MVCFNCGEEGHKSPECKKPKQSIGKVFALSGEGVDQADNLIR' A
#
# COMPACT_ATOMS: atom_id res chain seq x y z
N MET A 1 -15.02 -9.15 5.59
CA MET A 1 -14.92 -7.69 5.34
C MET A 1 -13.47 -7.36 5.08
N VAL A 2 -13.16 -6.70 3.97
CA VAL A 2 -11.78 -6.43 3.55
C VAL A 2 -11.44 -4.98 3.86
N CYS A 3 -10.26 -4.76 4.42
CA CYS A 3 -9.76 -3.45 4.74
C CYS A 3 -9.16 -2.78 3.50
N PHE A 4 -9.70 -1.64 3.08
CA PHE A 4 -9.13 -0.88 1.94
C PHE A 4 -7.86 -0.11 2.31
N ASN A 5 -7.47 -0.08 3.60
CA ASN A 5 -6.21 0.53 4.03
C ASN A 5 -5.01 -0.42 3.92
N CYS A 6 -5.20 -1.72 4.20
CA CYS A 6 -4.11 -2.70 4.25
C CYS A 6 -4.35 -3.99 3.47
N GLY A 7 -5.53 -4.19 2.88
CA GLY A 7 -5.89 -5.39 2.12
C GLY A 7 -6.22 -6.62 2.96
N GLU A 8 -6.13 -6.55 4.30
CA GLU A 8 -6.45 -7.68 5.17
C GLU A 8 -7.95 -7.81 5.39
N GLU A 9 -8.41 -9.06 5.49
CA GLU A 9 -9.77 -9.38 5.88
C GLU A 9 -9.97 -9.40 7.40
N GLY A 10 -11.20 -9.16 7.84
CA GLY A 10 -11.61 -9.20 9.25
C GLY A 10 -11.83 -7.82 9.89
N HIS A 11 -11.42 -6.73 9.25
CA HIS A 11 -11.70 -5.36 9.69
C HIS A 11 -12.01 -4.43 8.50
N LYS A 12 -12.67 -3.28 8.74
CA LYS A 12 -12.86 -2.23 7.74
C LYS A 12 -11.77 -1.17 7.90
N SER A 13 -11.55 -0.35 6.87
CA SER A 13 -10.58 0.76 6.89
C SER A 13 -10.62 1.67 8.12
N PRO A 14 -11.78 2.08 8.67
CA PRO A 14 -11.81 2.90 9.90
C PRO A 14 -11.35 2.17 11.17
N GLU A 15 -11.40 0.84 11.18
CA GLU A 15 -10.98 -0.01 12.31
C GLU A 15 -9.55 -0.54 12.13
N CYS A 16 -8.88 -0.15 11.03
CA CYS A 16 -7.52 -0.56 10.75
C CYS A 16 -6.55 0.09 11.73
N LYS A 17 -5.78 -0.74 12.45
CA LYS A 17 -4.72 -0.27 13.36
C LYS A 17 -3.45 0.17 12.62
N LYS A 18 -3.30 -0.20 11.35
CA LYS A 18 -2.16 0.22 10.54
C LYS A 18 -2.30 1.71 10.20
N PRO A 19 -1.19 2.47 10.11
CA PRO A 19 -1.26 3.87 9.71
C PRO A 19 -2.01 3.98 8.38
N LYS A 20 -2.81 5.04 8.25
CA LYS A 20 -3.53 5.29 7.00
C LYS A 20 -2.48 5.46 5.92
N GLN A 21 -2.46 4.56 4.94
CA GLN A 21 -1.67 4.80 3.75
C GLN A 21 -2.35 5.98 3.06
N SER A 22 -1.84 7.18 3.29
CA SER A 22 -2.17 8.33 2.48
C SER A 22 -1.68 7.99 1.08
N ILE A 23 -2.56 7.40 0.27
CA ILE A 23 -2.46 7.40 -1.20
C ILE A 23 -2.70 8.85 -1.63
N GLY A 24 -1.74 9.68 -1.25
CA GLY A 24 -1.61 11.09 -1.54
C GLY A 24 -0.35 11.27 -2.37
N LYS A 25 -0.26 10.53 -3.49
CA LYS A 25 0.65 10.89 -4.58
C LYS A 25 -0.13 11.76 -5.56
N VAL A 26 -0.59 12.91 -5.10
CA VAL A 26 -0.79 14.06 -5.98
C VAL A 26 0.40 14.97 -5.70
N PHE A 27 1.33 15.02 -6.65
CA PHE A 27 2.53 15.88 -6.67
C PHE A 27 3.68 15.47 -5.72
N ALA A 28 4.40 14.40 -6.06
CA ALA A 28 5.82 14.28 -5.70
C ALA A 28 6.59 13.61 -6.83
N LEU A 29 7.18 14.44 -7.69
CA LEU A 29 8.28 14.05 -8.57
C LEU A 29 9.52 13.82 -7.68
N SER A 30 9.70 12.63 -7.10
CA SER A 30 11.00 12.15 -6.60
C SER A 30 10.86 10.67 -6.20
N GLY A 31 11.70 9.84 -6.81
CA GLY A 31 11.70 8.40 -6.61
C GLY A 31 12.41 7.98 -5.33
N GLU A 32 11.81 7.02 -4.64
CA GLU A 32 12.50 6.15 -3.69
C GLU A 32 11.71 4.82 -3.61
N GLY A 33 12.47 3.73 -3.59
CA GLY A 33 12.11 2.45 -4.19
C GLY A 33 11.07 1.63 -3.44
N VAL A 34 10.25 0.94 -4.23
CA VAL A 34 9.71 -0.36 -3.83
C VAL A 34 10.53 -1.41 -4.58
N ASP A 35 11.26 -2.20 -3.78
CA ASP A 35 11.90 -3.45 -4.14
C ASP A 35 10.93 -4.32 -4.95
N GLN A 36 11.01 -4.25 -6.28
CA GLN A 36 10.38 -5.22 -7.16
C GLN A 36 11.46 -6.19 -7.60
N ALA A 37 11.89 -7.00 -6.62
CA ALA A 37 12.66 -8.19 -6.90
C ALA A 37 11.85 -9.11 -7.83
N ASP A 38 12.61 -9.74 -8.73
CA ASP A 38 12.21 -10.88 -9.56
C ASP A 38 11.40 -10.60 -10.83
N ASN A 39 12.05 -9.96 -11.81
CA ASN A 39 11.80 -10.24 -13.23
C ASN A 39 13.00 -11.04 -13.79
N LEU A 40 13.18 -12.29 -13.34
CA LEU A 40 14.10 -13.23 -13.98
C LEU A 40 13.50 -13.64 -15.33
N ILE A 41 13.97 -13.01 -16.41
CA ILE A 41 13.70 -13.50 -17.78
C ILE A 41 14.50 -14.79 -17.94
N ARG A 42 13.79 -15.90 -18.16
CA ARG A 42 14.39 -17.20 -18.49
C ARG A 42 14.97 -17.22 -19.89
#